data_AF-A0AA44F7W2-F1
#
_entry.id   AF-A0AA44F7W2-F1
#
_cell.length_a   1.000
_cell.length_b   1.000
_cell.length_c   1.000
_cell.angle_alpha   90.00
_cell.angle_beta   90.00
_cell.angle_gamma   90.00
#
_symmetry.space_group_name_H-M   'P 1'
#
loop_
_entity.id
_entity.type
_entity.pdbx_description
1 polymer ?
#
loop_
_entity_poly.entity_id
_entity_poly.type
_entity_poly.pdbx_seq_one_letter_code
_entity_poly.pdbx_strand_id
1 'polypeptide(L)'
;MAYLDCYVKARNSRLRAKHQSAQIIRGERRAHVVSQVMDILSDFRDNPWQREGAARSGLRSALCLVGHDWAEADHESAGLITAAFQKLGQGARPSWAEGQAHYAMGREACARCGNAIGEDQKPHRYCSVRCAKLALQDQAFEKPVQDDVYGRDAWKIIAKTRTVPRTCALPSCGKAFRVWAESRENRYCSKQCRSDSMRTRVMRRCANVACGKEFLPSLKDVRCCSMACASAIGKRKQFQHTCQAPGCSAEFLSAMPYAKYCSGKCNARAHYHRKKQPLSNFSCDDLGLIDRGPADVVLLLVPLTAAAFDGWFRRAA
;
A
#
# COMPACT_ATOMS: atom_id res chain seq x y z
N MET A 1 -0.79 -24.90 -5.16
CA MET A 1 0.66 -25.18 -5.14
C MET A 1 1.23 -25.24 -3.72
N ALA A 2 0.62 -25.97 -2.78
CA ALA A 2 1.12 -26.03 -1.39
C ALA A 2 2.36 -26.93 -1.21
N TYR A 3 2.54 -27.91 -2.10
CA TYR A 3 3.62 -28.91 -2.00
C TYR A 3 5.02 -28.31 -2.25
N LEU A 4 5.15 -27.39 -3.21
CA LEU A 4 6.43 -26.74 -3.54
C LEU A 4 6.93 -25.85 -2.41
N ASP A 5 6.05 -25.10 -1.73
CA ASP A 5 6.42 -24.23 -0.61
C ASP A 5 7.03 -25.01 0.56
N CYS A 6 6.45 -26.18 0.89
CA CYS A 6 6.97 -27.03 1.96
C CYS A 6 8.38 -27.56 1.64
N TYR A 7 8.61 -27.98 0.39
CA TYR A 7 9.91 -28.47 -0.06
C TYR A 7 10.98 -27.37 -0.04
N VAL A 8 10.66 -26.18 -0.56
CA VAL A 8 11.58 -25.02 -0.55
C VAL A 8 11.92 -24.61 0.88
N LYS A 9 10.94 -24.56 1.78
CA LYS A 9 11.17 -24.25 3.21
C LYS A 9 12.08 -25.28 3.87
N ALA A 10 11.85 -26.59 3.65
CA ALA A 10 12.66 -27.65 4.21
C ALA A 10 14.11 -27.67 3.67
N ARG A 11 14.30 -27.35 2.38
CA ARG A 11 15.64 -27.19 1.81
C ARG A 11 16.37 -25.99 2.42
N ASN A 12 15.70 -24.85 2.52
CA ASN A 12 16.28 -23.63 3.07
C ASN A 12 16.62 -23.78 4.56
N SER A 13 15.83 -24.50 5.34
CA SER A 13 16.16 -24.77 6.75
C SER A 13 17.42 -25.64 6.90
N ARG A 14 17.57 -26.69 6.07
CA ARG A 14 18.78 -27.52 6.05
C ARG A 14 20.02 -26.73 5.63
N LEU A 15 19.90 -25.89 4.60
CA LEU A 15 20.98 -25.02 4.17
C LEU A 15 21.36 -24.04 5.28
N ARG A 16 20.38 -23.42 5.96
CA ARG A 16 20.65 -22.54 7.11
C ARG A 16 21.39 -23.27 8.23
N ALA A 17 20.98 -24.50 8.57
CA ALA A 17 21.66 -25.30 9.58
C ALA A 17 23.11 -25.63 9.18
N LYS A 18 23.35 -25.96 7.90
CA LYS A 18 24.69 -26.26 7.39
C LYS A 18 25.59 -25.02 7.30
N HIS A 19 25.01 -23.84 7.08
CA HIS A 19 25.73 -22.57 6.93
C HIS A 19 25.74 -21.71 8.20
N GLN A 20 25.36 -22.24 9.36
CA GLN A 20 25.64 -21.56 10.62
C GLN A 20 27.15 -21.60 10.85
N SER A 21 27.82 -20.45 10.71
CA SER A 21 29.23 -20.33 11.03
C SER A 21 29.44 -20.73 12.49
N ALA A 22 30.48 -21.52 12.73
CA ALA A 22 30.83 -21.91 14.09
C ALA A 22 31.08 -20.65 14.94
N GLN A 23 30.41 -20.55 16.09
CA GLN A 23 30.71 -19.46 17.04
C GLN A 23 32.16 -19.59 17.50
N ILE A 24 32.95 -18.53 17.31
CA ILE A 24 34.35 -18.45 17.72
C ILE A 24 34.43 -18.33 19.25
N ILE A 25 33.61 -17.46 19.85
CA ILE A 25 33.55 -17.23 21.29
C ILE A 25 32.30 -17.90 21.86
N ARG A 26 32.50 -18.84 22.79
CA ARG A 26 31.45 -19.66 23.41
C ARG A 26 31.41 -19.50 24.94
N GLY A 27 30.31 -19.93 25.54
CA GLY A 27 30.15 -20.05 26.99
C GLY A 27 30.28 -18.74 27.76
N GLU A 28 30.91 -18.79 28.93
CA GLU A 28 31.10 -17.65 29.83
C GLU A 28 31.92 -16.52 29.20
N ARG A 29 32.94 -16.86 28.40
CA ARG A 29 33.74 -15.86 27.67
C ARG A 29 32.86 -15.01 26.75
N ARG A 30 31.87 -15.62 26.09
CA ARG A 30 30.91 -14.90 25.24
C ARG A 30 30.07 -13.94 26.08
N ALA A 31 29.57 -14.39 27.23
CA ALA A 31 28.78 -13.55 28.12
C ALA A 31 29.57 -12.34 28.62
N HIS A 32 30.85 -12.52 28.97
CA HIS A 32 31.74 -11.44 29.39
C HIS A 32 31.98 -10.42 28.27
N VAL A 33 32.31 -10.89 27.05
CA VAL A 33 32.51 -10.00 25.89
C VAL A 33 31.23 -9.23 25.56
N VAL A 34 30.06 -9.90 25.59
CA VAL A 34 28.77 -9.23 25.38
C VAL A 34 28.55 -8.15 26.44
N SER A 35 28.89 -8.39 27.71
CA SER A 35 28.77 -7.38 28.77
C SER A 35 29.64 -6.15 28.49
N GLN A 36 30.91 -6.34 28.10
CA GLN A 36 31.78 -5.21 27.75
C GLN A 36 31.30 -4.44 26.53
N VAL A 37 30.78 -5.15 25.52
CA VAL A 37 30.18 -4.53 24.34
C VAL A 37 28.94 -3.72 24.72
N MET A 38 28.12 -4.21 25.67
CA MET A 38 26.99 -3.45 26.20
C MET A 38 27.44 -2.14 26.84
N ASP A 39 28.51 -2.15 27.63
CA ASP A 39 29.03 -0.92 28.26
C ASP A 39 29.40 0.12 27.20
N ILE A 40 30.11 -0.29 26.13
CA ILE A 40 30.48 0.58 25.02
C ILE A 40 29.26 1.11 24.27
N LEU A 41 28.28 0.25 23.97
CA LEU A 41 27.08 0.59 23.19
C LEU A 41 26.07 1.43 23.99
N SER A 42 26.07 1.32 25.32
CA SER A 42 25.17 2.07 26.19
C SER A 42 25.48 3.56 26.23
N ASP A 43 26.73 3.94 25.95
CA ASP A 43 27.21 5.32 25.94
C ASP A 43 27.01 5.94 24.54
N PHE A 44 25.78 6.31 24.22
CA PHE A 44 25.44 7.03 22.98
C PHE A 44 24.91 8.43 23.27
N ARG A 45 25.10 9.37 22.33
CA ARG A 45 24.58 10.74 22.43
C ARG A 45 23.34 10.96 21.59
N ASP A 46 23.38 10.51 20.34
CA ASP A 46 22.35 10.85 19.35
C ASP A 46 21.40 9.69 19.07
N ASN A 47 21.95 8.48 18.89
CA ASN A 47 21.15 7.29 18.60
C ASN A 47 21.80 6.01 19.18
N PRO A 48 20.99 4.99 19.53
CA PRO A 48 21.50 3.74 20.10
C PRO A 48 22.52 3.00 19.24
N TRP A 49 22.55 3.24 17.93
CA TRP A 49 23.44 2.56 16.97
C TRP A 49 24.73 3.34 16.68
N GLN A 50 24.94 4.51 17.30
CA GLN A 50 26.03 5.44 17.00
C GLN A 50 27.42 4.79 17.10
N ARG A 51 27.62 3.90 18.08
CA ARG A 51 28.89 3.21 18.32
C ARG A 51 29.00 1.82 17.70
N GLU A 52 27.97 1.35 17.01
CA GLU A 52 27.93 -0.01 16.46
C GLU A 52 29.09 -0.28 15.49
N GLY A 53 29.33 0.63 14.55
CA GLY A 53 30.35 0.45 13.51
C GLY A 53 31.76 0.34 14.09
N ALA A 54 32.10 1.22 15.03
CA ALA A 54 33.39 1.21 15.70
C ALA A 54 33.58 -0.05 16.56
N ALA A 55 32.57 -0.42 17.35
CA ALA A 55 32.59 -1.64 18.16
C ALA A 55 32.76 -2.90 17.28
N ARG A 56 32.02 -2.99 16.17
CA ARG A 56 32.12 -4.12 15.23
C ARG A 56 33.50 -4.21 14.60
N SER A 57 34.03 -3.08 14.14
CA SER A 57 35.37 -3.05 13.54
C SER A 57 36.44 -3.46 14.54
N GLY A 58 36.36 -2.97 15.78
CA GLY A 58 37.31 -3.32 16.84
C GLY A 58 37.29 -4.82 17.18
N LEU A 59 36.09 -5.39 17.39
CA LEU A 59 35.92 -6.83 17.64
C LEU A 59 36.47 -7.68 16.49
N ARG A 60 36.13 -7.32 15.25
CA ARG A 60 36.60 -8.04 14.06
C ARG A 60 38.12 -7.98 13.95
N SER A 61 38.70 -6.80 14.09
CA SER A 61 40.16 -6.63 14.05
C SER A 61 40.86 -7.45 15.14
N ALA A 62 40.32 -7.47 16.36
CA ALA A 62 40.87 -8.27 17.45
C ALA A 62 40.82 -9.78 17.14
N LEU A 63 39.70 -10.28 16.59
CA LEU A 63 39.57 -11.69 16.19
C LEU A 63 40.51 -12.06 15.04
N CYS A 64 40.68 -11.19 14.05
CA CYS A 64 41.65 -11.41 12.97
C CYS A 64 43.10 -11.46 13.49
N LEU A 65 43.46 -10.61 14.46
CA LEU A 65 44.80 -10.63 15.08
C LEU A 65 45.07 -11.92 15.87
N VAL A 66 44.03 -12.57 16.38
CA VAL A 66 44.13 -13.89 17.04
C VAL A 66 44.33 -15.03 16.01
N GLY A 67 44.12 -14.74 14.71
CA GLY A 67 44.31 -15.69 13.61
C GLY A 67 43.02 -16.24 13.01
N HIS A 68 41.85 -15.65 13.30
CA HIS A 68 40.60 -16.05 12.66
C HIS A 68 40.44 -15.46 11.27
N ASP A 69 39.77 -16.20 10.37
CA ASP A 69 39.44 -15.71 9.04
C ASP A 69 38.53 -14.46 9.13
N TRP A 70 38.69 -13.56 8.18
CA TRP A 70 37.98 -12.29 8.16
C TRP A 70 36.45 -12.47 8.14
N ALA A 71 35.93 -13.43 7.37
CA ALA A 71 34.50 -13.64 7.24
C ALA A 71 33.89 -14.21 8.54
N GLU A 72 34.58 -15.15 9.19
CA GLU A 72 34.16 -15.71 10.48
C GLU A 72 34.22 -14.66 11.59
N ALA A 73 35.29 -13.88 11.62
CA ALA A 73 35.47 -12.78 12.57
C ALA A 73 34.39 -11.71 12.44
N ASP A 74 34.03 -11.32 11.20
CA ASP A 74 32.97 -10.34 10.95
C ASP A 74 31.59 -10.88 11.36
N HIS A 75 31.30 -12.16 11.07
CA HIS A 75 30.05 -12.80 11.46
C HIS A 75 29.90 -12.91 12.99
N GLU A 76 30.96 -13.37 13.68
CA GLU A 76 30.94 -13.47 15.15
C GLU A 76 30.77 -12.07 15.79
N SER A 77 31.49 -11.07 15.28
CA SER A 77 31.39 -9.68 15.75
C SER A 77 29.96 -9.14 15.61
N ALA A 78 29.31 -9.38 14.46
CA ALA A 78 27.91 -9.02 14.24
C ALA A 78 26.96 -9.75 15.22
N GLY A 79 27.22 -11.03 15.49
CA GLY A 79 26.46 -11.84 16.45
C GLY A 79 26.59 -11.36 17.90
N LEU A 80 27.78 -10.94 18.32
CA LEU A 80 28.03 -10.39 19.66
C LEU A 80 27.29 -9.05 19.87
N ILE A 81 27.36 -8.16 18.88
CA ILE A 81 26.66 -6.87 18.90
C ILE A 81 25.14 -7.07 18.91
N THR A 82 24.63 -7.98 18.10
CA THR A 82 23.19 -8.30 18.08
C THR A 82 22.73 -8.79 19.44
N ALA A 83 23.48 -9.69 20.08
CA ALA A 83 23.17 -10.16 21.43
C ALA A 83 23.24 -9.03 22.48
N ALA A 84 24.20 -8.11 22.36
CA ALA A 84 24.31 -6.94 23.24
C ALA A 84 23.09 -6.02 23.12
N PHE A 85 22.65 -5.67 21.90
CA PHE A 85 21.45 -4.85 21.70
C PHE A 85 20.18 -5.51 22.22
N GLN A 86 20.02 -6.82 22.00
CA GLN A 86 18.89 -7.58 22.55
C GLN A 86 18.84 -7.48 24.09
N LYS A 87 19.99 -7.57 24.76
CA LYS A 87 20.08 -7.43 26.23
C LYS A 87 19.85 -6.00 26.72
N LEU A 88 20.26 -4.99 25.96
CA LEU A 88 19.97 -3.58 26.27
C LEU A 88 18.49 -3.21 26.05
N GLY A 89 17.66 -4.13 25.56
CA GLY A 89 16.26 -3.84 25.22
C GLY A 89 16.12 -2.90 24.03
N GLN A 90 17.20 -2.66 23.28
CA GLN A 90 17.14 -1.88 22.05
C GLN A 90 16.45 -2.75 20.99
N GLY A 91 15.41 -2.18 20.36
CA GLY A 91 14.53 -2.89 19.44
C GLY A 91 15.21 -3.40 18.17
N ALA A 92 14.40 -3.86 17.22
CA ALA A 92 14.91 -4.25 15.91
C ALA A 92 15.71 -3.11 15.27
N ARG A 93 16.83 -3.46 14.61
CA ARG A 93 17.61 -2.51 13.80
C ARG A 93 16.66 -1.81 12.81
N PRO A 94 16.80 -0.50 12.58
CA PRO A 94 16.06 0.17 11.54
C PRO A 94 16.20 -0.61 10.23
N SER A 95 15.07 -0.82 9.56
CA SER A 95 15.08 -1.35 8.21
C SER A 95 15.94 -0.45 7.31
N TRP A 96 16.47 -1.01 6.21
CA TRP A 96 17.25 -0.21 5.26
C TRP A 96 16.48 1.04 4.79
N ALA A 97 15.16 0.92 4.64
CA ALA A 97 14.26 2.03 4.33
C ALA A 97 14.27 3.10 5.43
N GLU A 98 14.15 2.72 6.71
CA GLU A 98 14.20 3.66 7.84
C GLU A 98 15.59 4.30 8.02
N GLY A 99 16.66 3.64 7.57
CA GLY A 99 18.01 4.20 7.55
C GLY A 99 18.25 5.24 6.45
N GLN A 100 17.27 5.48 5.56
CA GLN A 100 17.42 6.47 4.50
C GLN A 100 17.35 7.90 5.04
N ALA A 101 18.09 8.81 4.40
CA ALA A 101 18.15 10.22 4.81
C ALA A 101 16.77 10.88 4.98
N HIS A 102 15.78 10.47 4.17
CA HIS A 102 14.43 11.02 4.22
C HIS A 102 13.64 10.67 5.48
N TYR A 103 14.00 9.60 6.22
CA TYR A 103 13.44 9.27 7.53
C TYR A 103 14.07 10.09 8.65
N ALA A 104 15.35 10.45 8.52
CA ALA A 104 16.04 11.32 9.48
C ALA A 104 15.64 12.79 9.32
N MET A 105 15.28 13.22 8.10
CA MET A 105 14.90 14.60 7.82
C MET A 105 13.47 14.94 8.30
N GLY A 106 13.33 16.09 8.96
CA GLY A 106 12.03 16.65 9.37
C GLY A 106 11.09 16.97 8.20
N ARG A 107 9.83 17.31 8.48
CA ARG A 107 8.84 17.70 7.45
C ARG A 107 9.11 19.04 6.78
N GLU A 108 9.91 19.87 7.42
CA GLU A 108 10.29 21.18 6.89
C GLU A 108 11.44 21.10 5.87
N ALA A 109 12.11 19.94 5.74
CA ALA A 109 13.26 19.74 4.86
C ALA A 109 12.92 18.79 3.71
N CYS A 110 13.45 19.09 2.53
CA CYS A 110 13.31 18.26 1.34
C CYS A 110 13.95 16.89 1.57
N ALA A 111 13.17 15.83 1.42
CA ALA A 111 13.58 14.44 1.58
C ALA A 111 14.74 14.00 0.67
N ARG A 112 15.08 14.78 -0.38
CA ARG A 112 16.23 14.50 -1.26
C ARG A 112 17.43 15.40 -0.97
N CYS A 113 17.24 16.72 -0.95
CA CYS A 113 18.36 17.67 -0.88
C CYS A 113 18.52 18.38 0.47
N GLY A 114 17.63 18.17 1.43
CA GLY A 114 17.68 18.82 2.76
C GLY A 114 17.24 20.28 2.80
N ASN A 115 17.04 20.95 1.67
CA ASN A 115 16.60 22.35 1.62
C ASN A 115 15.22 22.55 2.28
N ALA A 116 15.00 23.71 2.88
CA ALA A 116 13.71 24.09 3.44
C ALA A 116 12.59 24.05 2.39
N ILE A 117 11.43 23.50 2.77
CA ILE A 117 10.23 23.43 1.93
C ILE A 117 9.38 24.68 2.16
N GLY A 118 9.01 25.38 1.08
CA GLY A 118 8.14 26.56 1.16
C GLY A 118 6.72 26.22 1.63
N GLU A 119 5.99 27.18 2.18
CA GLU A 119 4.67 26.94 2.79
C GLU A 119 3.65 26.28 1.84
N ASP A 120 3.63 26.70 0.58
CA ASP A 120 2.76 26.14 -0.46
C ASP A 120 3.07 24.67 -0.80
N GLN A 121 4.27 24.21 -0.43
CA GLN A 121 4.79 22.87 -0.70
C GLN A 121 4.85 21.99 0.54
N LYS A 122 4.56 22.51 1.75
CA LYS A 122 4.50 21.74 3.01
C LYS A 122 3.67 20.44 2.99
N PRO A 123 2.58 20.27 2.19
CA PRO A 123 1.94 18.96 2.11
C PRO A 123 2.80 17.89 1.44
N HIS A 124 3.92 18.28 0.83
CA HIS A 124 4.85 17.43 0.10
C HIS A 124 6.22 17.36 0.80
N ARG A 125 6.96 16.29 0.52
CA ARG A 125 8.29 15.98 1.06
C ARG A 125 9.43 16.46 0.18
N TYR A 126 9.15 17.03 -1.00
CA TYR A 126 10.18 17.48 -1.93
C TYR A 126 9.95 18.94 -2.34
N CYS A 127 11.03 19.72 -2.36
CA CYS A 127 10.99 21.15 -2.69
C CYS A 127 10.80 21.44 -4.20
N SER A 128 11.00 20.44 -5.06
CA SER A 128 10.93 20.62 -6.50
C SER A 128 10.60 19.33 -7.25
N VAL A 129 10.09 19.49 -8.47
CA VAL A 129 9.85 18.39 -9.42
C VAL A 129 11.14 17.64 -9.75
N ARG A 130 12.27 18.36 -9.83
CA ARG A 130 13.58 17.77 -10.07
C ARG A 130 13.98 16.84 -8.92
N CYS A 131 13.85 17.29 -7.67
CA CYS A 131 14.12 16.47 -6.49
C CYS A 131 13.21 15.23 -6.44
N ALA A 132 11.92 15.37 -6.76
CA ALA A 132 10.98 14.26 -6.82
C ALA A 132 11.37 13.23 -7.91
N LYS A 133 11.75 13.68 -9.12
CA LYS A 133 12.19 12.79 -10.20
C LYS A 133 13.46 12.03 -9.83
N LEU A 134 14.48 12.74 -9.32
CA LEU A 134 15.73 12.12 -8.88
C LEU A 134 15.46 11.12 -7.76
N ALA A 135 14.65 11.47 -6.77
CA ALA A 135 14.28 10.55 -5.71
C ALA A 135 13.66 9.24 -6.25
N LEU A 136 12.78 9.31 -7.26
CA LEU A 136 12.24 8.11 -7.89
C LEU A 136 13.25 7.31 -8.72
N GLN A 137 14.28 7.96 -9.27
CA GLN A 137 15.34 7.30 -10.05
C GLN A 137 16.37 6.62 -9.15
N ASP A 138 16.78 7.31 -8.08
CA ASP A 138 17.83 6.86 -7.17
C ASP A 138 17.32 5.77 -6.21
N GLN A 139 16.04 5.84 -5.85
CA GLN A 139 15.42 4.84 -5.00
C GLN A 139 14.92 3.71 -5.89
N ALA A 140 15.75 2.67 -6.04
CA ALA A 140 15.26 1.34 -6.36
C ALA A 140 14.39 0.88 -5.18
N PHE A 141 13.14 1.35 -5.13
CA PHE A 141 12.24 1.00 -4.03
C PHE A 141 12.08 -0.52 -4.02
N GLU A 142 12.48 -1.16 -2.92
CA GLU A 142 12.25 -2.59 -2.71
C GLU A 142 10.76 -2.93 -2.81
N LYS A 143 9.91 -1.97 -2.46
CA LYS A 143 8.46 -2.05 -2.55
C LYS A 143 7.94 -1.25 -3.74
N PRO A 144 6.78 -1.60 -4.31
CA PRO A 144 6.11 -0.75 -5.28
C PRO A 144 6.00 0.69 -4.76
N VAL A 145 6.22 1.68 -5.62
CA VAL A 145 6.13 3.13 -5.32
C VAL A 145 4.84 3.51 -4.59
N GLN A 146 3.77 2.73 -4.81
CA GLN A 146 2.48 2.96 -4.16
C GLN A 146 2.50 2.69 -2.66
N ASP A 147 3.33 1.76 -2.18
CA ASP A 147 3.38 1.34 -0.77
C ASP A 147 4.28 2.25 0.07
N ASP A 148 5.25 2.92 -0.57
CA ASP A 148 6.11 3.87 0.11
C ASP A 148 5.51 5.29 0.13
N VAL A 149 5.52 5.90 1.31
CA VAL A 149 4.98 7.26 1.54
C VAL A 149 5.76 8.29 0.73
N TYR A 150 7.10 8.13 0.64
CA TYR A 150 7.99 9.07 -0.05
C TYR A 150 7.89 8.91 -1.56
N GLY A 151 7.94 7.67 -2.07
CA GLY A 151 7.69 7.37 -3.47
C GLY A 151 6.32 7.90 -3.95
N ARG A 152 5.26 7.69 -3.17
CA ARG A 152 3.91 8.19 -3.49
C ARG A 152 3.86 9.71 -3.56
N ASP A 153 4.57 10.40 -2.67
CA ASP A 153 4.59 11.86 -2.68
C ASP A 153 5.41 12.44 -3.84
N ALA A 154 6.58 11.85 -4.13
CA ALA A 154 7.37 12.19 -5.31
C ALA A 154 6.54 12.04 -6.60
N TRP A 155 5.81 10.93 -6.72
CA TRP A 155 4.92 10.68 -7.84
C TRP A 155 3.80 11.73 -7.95
N LYS A 156 3.18 12.15 -6.84
CA LYS A 156 2.14 13.21 -6.86
C LYS A 156 2.65 14.53 -7.40
N ILE A 157 3.87 14.94 -7.01
CA ILE A 157 4.47 16.20 -7.50
C ILE A 157 4.70 16.11 -9.01
N ILE A 158 5.26 14.99 -9.49
CA ILE A 158 5.50 14.75 -10.91
C ILE A 158 4.17 14.70 -11.68
N ALA A 159 3.19 13.95 -11.20
CA ALA A 159 1.87 13.85 -11.83
C ALA A 159 1.18 15.22 -11.92
N LYS A 160 1.23 16.02 -10.86
CA LYS A 160 0.67 17.38 -10.83
C LYS A 160 1.29 18.29 -11.91
N THR A 161 2.55 18.07 -12.29
CA THR A 161 3.19 18.89 -13.35
C THR A 161 2.77 18.51 -14.76
N ARG A 162 2.26 17.29 -14.95
CA ARG A 162 1.78 16.80 -16.26
C ARG A 162 0.38 17.25 -16.57
N THR A 163 -0.44 17.53 -15.54
CA THR A 163 -1.83 17.92 -15.74
C THR A 163 -1.96 19.37 -16.20
N VAL A 164 -2.93 19.61 -17.06
CA VAL A 164 -3.26 20.96 -17.55
C VAL A 164 -3.78 21.83 -16.38
N PRO A 165 -3.28 23.08 -16.23
CA PRO A 165 -3.84 24.04 -15.28
C PRO A 165 -5.34 24.25 -15.52
N ARG A 166 -6.13 24.23 -14.45
CA ARG A 166 -7.57 24.51 -14.45
C ARG A 166 -7.83 25.78 -13.68
N THR A 167 -8.84 26.55 -14.07
CA THR A 167 -9.32 27.68 -13.29
C THR A 167 -10.30 27.21 -12.21
N CYS A 168 -10.22 27.80 -11.03
CA CYS A 168 -11.14 27.49 -9.93
C CYS A 168 -12.58 27.87 -10.33
N ALA A 169 -13.51 26.93 -10.22
CA ALA A 169 -14.93 27.12 -10.58
C ALA A 169 -15.70 28.01 -9.58
N LEU A 170 -15.07 28.46 -8.49
CA LEU A 170 -15.67 29.43 -7.59
C LEU A 170 -15.53 30.84 -8.21
N PRO A 171 -16.63 31.55 -8.53
CA PRO A 171 -16.57 32.82 -9.27
C PRO A 171 -15.71 33.90 -8.62
N SER A 172 -15.63 33.91 -7.28
CA SER A 172 -14.82 34.88 -6.53
C SER A 172 -13.32 34.55 -6.47
N CYS A 173 -12.91 33.32 -6.82
CA CYS A 173 -11.53 32.89 -6.66
C CYS A 173 -10.71 33.02 -7.95
N GLY A 174 -11.17 32.42 -9.06
CA GLY A 174 -10.49 32.50 -10.37
C GLY A 174 -9.08 31.89 -10.47
N LYS A 175 -8.45 31.49 -9.35
CA LYS A 175 -7.05 31.01 -9.33
C LYS A 175 -6.84 29.77 -10.20
N ALA A 176 -5.74 29.76 -10.94
CA ALA A 176 -5.29 28.57 -11.67
C ALA A 176 -4.69 27.53 -10.70
N PHE A 177 -5.04 26.26 -10.88
CA PHE A 177 -4.51 25.16 -10.07
C PHE A 177 -4.34 23.90 -10.93
N ARG A 178 -3.46 23.00 -10.49
CA ARG A 178 -3.22 21.72 -11.16
C ARG A 178 -3.70 20.57 -10.27
N VAL A 179 -4.32 19.57 -10.91
CA VAL A 179 -4.83 18.36 -10.24
C VAL A 179 -3.80 17.24 -10.30
N TRP A 180 -3.91 16.26 -9.42
CA TRP A 180 -2.98 15.13 -9.39
C TRP A 180 -3.20 14.09 -10.51
N ALA A 181 -4.39 14.09 -11.12
CA ALA A 181 -4.90 13.09 -12.04
C ALA A 181 -6.07 13.72 -12.80
N GLU A 182 -6.05 13.61 -14.12
CA GLU A 182 -7.01 14.31 -15.00
C GLU A 182 -8.41 13.73 -14.91
N SER A 183 -8.52 12.43 -14.63
CA SER A 183 -9.78 11.70 -14.46
C SER A 183 -10.64 12.21 -13.29
N ARG A 184 -10.06 12.97 -12.35
CA ARG A 184 -10.82 13.56 -11.26
C ARG A 184 -11.41 14.90 -11.67
N GLU A 185 -12.72 15.04 -11.54
CA GLU A 185 -13.46 16.31 -11.65
C GLU A 185 -13.22 17.23 -10.43
N ASN A 186 -11.96 17.49 -10.07
CA ASN A 186 -11.66 18.53 -9.09
C ASN A 186 -11.83 19.88 -9.78
N ARG A 187 -12.86 20.62 -9.35
CA ARG A 187 -13.24 21.95 -9.88
C ARG A 187 -12.72 23.13 -9.04
N TYR A 188 -12.17 22.87 -7.86
CA TYR A 188 -11.78 23.90 -6.90
C TYR A 188 -10.31 23.77 -6.52
N CYS A 189 -9.62 24.90 -6.37
CA CYS A 189 -8.20 24.95 -6.06
C CYS A 189 -7.85 24.55 -4.62
N SER A 190 -8.79 24.67 -3.69
CA SER A 190 -8.59 24.40 -2.26
C SER A 190 -9.84 23.77 -1.62
N LYS A 191 -9.66 23.19 -0.43
CA LYS A 191 -10.77 22.68 0.39
C LYS A 191 -11.73 23.80 0.80
N GLN A 192 -11.20 24.99 1.06
CA GLN A 192 -11.99 26.17 1.41
C GLN A 192 -12.89 26.60 0.24
N CYS A 193 -12.34 26.77 -0.98
CA CYS A 193 -13.15 27.12 -2.14
C CYS A 193 -14.23 26.08 -2.46
N ARG A 194 -13.92 24.80 -2.23
CA ARG A 194 -14.92 23.72 -2.30
C ARG A 194 -16.00 23.87 -1.24
N SER A 195 -15.67 24.25 -0.01
CA SER A 195 -16.66 24.49 1.04
C SER A 195 -17.52 25.71 0.74
N ASP A 196 -16.93 26.80 0.25
CA ASP A 196 -17.65 28.03 -0.08
C ASP A 196 -18.59 27.84 -1.27
N SER A 197 -18.19 27.07 -2.28
CA SER A 197 -19.08 26.71 -3.39
C SER A 197 -20.26 25.83 -2.97
N MET A 198 -20.13 25.11 -1.84
CA MET A 198 -21.24 24.36 -1.26
C MET A 198 -22.18 25.27 -0.46
N ARG A 199 -21.68 26.40 0.05
CA ARG A 199 -22.48 27.43 0.75
C ARG A 199 -23.30 28.27 -0.23
N THR A 200 -22.76 28.56 -1.42
CA THR A 200 -23.47 29.32 -2.47
C THR A 200 -24.59 28.53 -3.16
N ARG A 201 -25.11 27.46 -2.54
CA ARG A 201 -26.21 26.68 -3.11
C ARG A 201 -27.53 27.42 -2.91
N VAL A 202 -28.42 27.27 -3.86
CA VAL A 202 -29.76 27.87 -3.79
C VAL A 202 -30.59 27.10 -2.76
N MET A 203 -31.29 27.83 -1.88
CA MET A 203 -32.29 27.26 -0.98
C MET A 203 -33.38 26.56 -1.81
N ARG A 204 -33.77 25.35 -1.41
CA ARG A 204 -34.83 24.59 -2.08
C ARG A 204 -35.97 24.31 -1.12
N ARG A 205 -37.20 24.31 -1.63
CA ARG A 205 -38.35 23.81 -0.88
C ARG A 205 -38.33 22.28 -0.83
N CYS A 206 -38.64 21.73 0.34
CA CYS A 206 -38.76 20.29 0.54
C CYS A 206 -39.84 19.71 -0.39
N ALA A 207 -39.49 18.68 -1.15
CA ALA A 207 -40.43 17.99 -2.06
C ALA A 207 -41.59 17.28 -1.35
N ASN A 208 -41.52 17.16 -0.02
CA ASN A 208 -42.64 16.67 0.78
C ASN A 208 -43.61 17.83 0.99
N VAL A 209 -44.75 17.79 0.30
CA VAL A 209 -45.79 18.84 0.33
C VAL A 209 -46.26 19.14 1.74
N ALA A 210 -46.30 18.13 2.64
CA ALA A 210 -46.69 18.32 4.03
C ALA A 210 -45.64 19.07 4.87
N CYS A 211 -44.37 19.11 4.43
CA CYS A 211 -43.29 19.77 5.17
C CYS A 211 -43.12 21.23 4.75
N GLY A 212 -43.06 21.52 3.44
CA GLY A 212 -42.94 22.89 2.89
C GLY A 212 -41.65 23.67 3.22
N LYS A 213 -40.82 23.19 4.17
CA LYS A 213 -39.61 23.90 4.63
C LYS A 213 -38.60 24.13 3.52
N GLU A 214 -37.99 25.30 3.53
CA GLU A 214 -36.83 25.62 2.70
C GLU A 214 -35.54 25.11 3.38
N PHE A 215 -34.64 24.52 2.61
CA PHE A 215 -33.40 23.95 3.11
C PHE A 215 -32.28 24.06 2.09
N LEU A 216 -31.03 24.04 2.58
CA LEU A 216 -29.84 24.05 1.73
C LEU A 216 -29.40 22.61 1.44
N PRO A 217 -29.54 22.09 0.21
CA PRO A 217 -29.26 20.69 -0.08
C PRO A 217 -27.76 20.37 -0.02
N SER A 218 -27.39 19.27 0.64
CA SER A 218 -26.00 18.79 0.75
C SER A 218 -25.47 18.11 -0.54
N LEU A 219 -26.35 17.72 -1.47
CA LEU A 219 -26.03 17.26 -2.82
C LEU A 219 -27.04 17.81 -3.83
N LYS A 220 -26.67 17.90 -5.12
CA LYS A 220 -27.52 18.46 -6.19
C LYS A 220 -28.86 17.72 -6.33
N ASP A 221 -28.92 16.43 -5.99
CA ASP A 221 -30.11 15.59 -6.18
C ASP A 221 -30.96 15.42 -4.92
N VAL A 222 -30.56 16.02 -3.79
CA VAL A 222 -31.36 15.95 -2.56
C VAL A 222 -32.57 16.87 -2.71
N ARG A 223 -33.76 16.26 -2.60
CA ARG A 223 -35.06 16.95 -2.74
C ARG A 223 -35.79 17.20 -1.42
N CYS A 224 -35.34 16.57 -0.33
CA CYS A 224 -36.01 16.65 0.98
C CYS A 224 -35.09 17.23 2.04
N CYS A 225 -35.65 17.98 2.99
CA CYS A 225 -34.89 18.61 4.08
C CYS A 225 -34.36 17.63 5.14
N SER A 226 -34.95 16.44 5.25
CA SER A 226 -34.61 15.43 6.24
C SER A 226 -34.86 14.02 5.71
N MET A 227 -34.24 13.03 6.36
CA MET A 227 -34.50 11.61 6.08
C MET A 227 -35.97 11.25 6.30
N ALA A 228 -36.63 11.79 7.32
CA ALA A 228 -38.05 11.55 7.59
C ALA A 228 -38.95 11.99 6.42
N CYS A 229 -38.68 13.16 5.84
CA CYS A 229 -39.40 13.64 4.66
C CYS A 229 -39.10 12.79 3.41
N ALA A 230 -37.85 12.36 3.23
CA ALA A 230 -37.48 11.47 2.13
C ALA A 230 -38.21 10.12 2.23
N SER A 231 -38.26 9.53 3.42
CA SER A 231 -39.01 8.29 3.67
C SER A 231 -40.51 8.46 3.46
N ALA A 232 -41.09 9.60 3.86
CA ALA A 232 -42.52 9.88 3.65
C ALA A 232 -42.91 9.93 2.16
N ILE A 233 -42.03 10.46 1.29
CA ILE A 233 -42.22 10.41 -0.17
C ILE A 233 -41.99 8.99 -0.70
N GLY A 234 -40.94 8.31 -0.24
CA GLY A 234 -40.56 6.97 -0.69
C GLY A 234 -41.64 5.91 -0.44
N LYS A 235 -42.37 6.01 0.67
CA LYS A 235 -43.48 5.10 1.02
C LYS A 235 -44.60 5.03 -0.03
N ARG A 236 -44.71 6.03 -0.92
CA ARG A 236 -45.78 6.08 -1.94
C ARG A 236 -45.51 5.20 -3.17
N LYS A 237 -44.26 4.79 -3.41
CA LYS A 237 -43.92 3.92 -4.54
C LYS A 237 -43.83 2.49 -4.05
N GLN A 238 -44.91 1.74 -4.21
CA GLN A 238 -44.93 0.30 -3.96
C GLN A 238 -45.02 -0.43 -5.29
N PHE A 239 -44.08 -1.33 -5.52
CA PHE A 239 -44.06 -2.21 -6.67
C PHE A 239 -44.47 -3.60 -6.21
N GLN A 240 -45.41 -4.22 -6.92
CA GLN A 240 -45.79 -5.61 -6.68
C GLN A 240 -44.76 -6.52 -7.33
N HIS A 241 -44.23 -7.45 -6.55
CA HIS A 241 -43.25 -8.43 -6.99
C HIS A 241 -43.66 -9.82 -6.54
N THR A 242 -43.25 -10.82 -7.30
CA THR A 242 -43.30 -12.22 -6.88
C THR A 242 -41.93 -12.64 -6.35
N CYS A 243 -41.90 -13.28 -5.18
CA CYS A 243 -40.65 -13.75 -4.59
C CYS A 243 -39.97 -14.80 -5.49
N GLN A 244 -38.66 -14.65 -5.72
CA GLN A 244 -37.84 -15.54 -6.54
C GLN A 244 -37.00 -16.53 -5.70
N ALA A 245 -37.30 -16.67 -4.40
CA ALA A 245 -36.56 -17.62 -3.56
C ALA A 245 -37.07 -19.05 -3.80
N PRO A 246 -36.18 -20.06 -3.84
CA PRO A 246 -36.59 -21.45 -3.99
C PRO A 246 -37.62 -21.86 -2.92
N GLY A 247 -38.77 -22.33 -3.39
CA GLY A 247 -39.90 -22.71 -2.54
C GLY A 247 -40.68 -21.54 -1.93
N CYS A 248 -40.58 -20.31 -2.47
CA CYS A 248 -41.39 -19.17 -2.04
C CYS A 248 -41.86 -18.37 -3.27
N SER A 249 -43.17 -18.39 -3.54
CA SER A 249 -43.85 -17.65 -4.61
C SER A 249 -44.75 -16.53 -4.09
N ALA A 250 -44.55 -16.10 -2.84
CA ALA A 250 -45.39 -15.06 -2.23
C ALA A 250 -45.27 -13.74 -3.01
N GLU A 251 -46.42 -13.11 -3.28
CA GLU A 251 -46.48 -11.74 -3.76
C GLU A 251 -46.19 -10.77 -2.61
N PHE A 252 -45.40 -9.75 -2.87
CA PHE A 252 -45.04 -8.76 -1.87
C PHE A 252 -44.87 -7.37 -2.49
N LEU A 253 -45.08 -6.34 -1.66
CA LEU A 253 -44.90 -4.95 -2.04
C LEU A 253 -43.52 -4.47 -1.58
N SER A 254 -42.78 -3.85 -2.50
CA SER A 254 -41.45 -3.30 -2.23
C SER A 254 -41.34 -1.85 -2.66
N ALA A 255 -40.54 -1.06 -1.94
CA ALA A 255 -40.17 0.29 -2.36
C ALA A 255 -39.13 0.30 -3.50
N MET A 256 -38.42 -0.81 -3.72
CA MET A 256 -37.39 -0.95 -4.75
C MET A 256 -37.92 -1.73 -5.96
N PRO A 257 -37.79 -1.21 -7.19
CA PRO A 257 -38.35 -1.85 -8.40
C PRO A 257 -37.59 -3.13 -8.82
N TYR A 258 -36.44 -3.40 -8.23
CA TYR A 258 -35.62 -4.58 -8.50
C TYR A 258 -35.58 -5.56 -7.32
N ALA A 259 -36.51 -5.45 -6.37
CA ALA A 259 -36.57 -6.38 -5.24
C ALA A 259 -36.99 -7.77 -5.72
N LYS A 260 -36.16 -8.78 -5.41
CA LYS A 260 -36.37 -10.18 -5.84
C LYS A 260 -36.97 -11.07 -4.76
N TYR A 261 -36.89 -10.66 -3.49
CA TYR A 261 -37.22 -11.52 -2.35
C TYR A 261 -38.11 -10.77 -1.35
N CYS A 262 -39.14 -11.45 -0.85
CA CYS A 262 -40.11 -10.86 0.06
C CYS A 262 -39.56 -10.58 1.47
N SER A 263 -38.46 -11.24 1.86
CA SER A 263 -37.88 -11.13 3.20
C SER A 263 -36.38 -11.44 3.20
N GLY A 264 -35.70 -11.03 4.28
CA GLY A 264 -34.29 -11.37 4.51
C GLY A 264 -34.03 -12.89 4.54
N LYS A 265 -34.98 -13.67 5.06
CA LYS A 265 -34.91 -15.14 5.07
C LYS A 265 -34.90 -15.73 3.65
N CYS A 266 -35.77 -15.22 2.77
CA CYS A 266 -35.82 -15.63 1.36
C CYS A 266 -34.54 -15.25 0.59
N ASN A 267 -33.98 -14.07 0.86
CA ASN A 267 -32.70 -13.67 0.30
C ASN A 267 -31.54 -14.59 0.75
N ALA A 268 -31.46 -14.91 2.04
CA ALA A 268 -30.45 -15.83 2.57
C ALA A 268 -30.57 -17.23 1.96
N ARG A 269 -31.81 -17.74 1.81
CA ARG A 269 -32.09 -19.02 1.14
C ARG A 269 -31.64 -19.01 -0.32
N ALA A 270 -32.00 -17.98 -1.08
CA ALA A 270 -31.59 -17.86 -2.48
C ALA A 270 -30.06 -17.76 -2.63
N HIS A 271 -29.37 -17.08 -1.70
CA HIS A 271 -27.91 -17.03 -1.68
C HIS A 271 -27.28 -18.39 -1.33
N TYR A 272 -27.85 -19.14 -0.39
CA TYR A 272 -27.41 -20.50 -0.06
C TYR A 272 -27.51 -21.44 -1.27
N HIS A 273 -28.63 -21.39 -2.00
CA HIS A 273 -28.78 -22.17 -3.24
C HIS A 273 -27.77 -21.76 -4.32
N ARG A 274 -27.50 -20.46 -4.51
CA ARG A 274 -26.48 -19.99 -5.46
C ARG A 274 -25.07 -20.49 -5.12
N LYS A 275 -24.72 -20.59 -3.84
CA LYS A 275 -23.41 -21.14 -3.42
C LYS A 275 -23.31 -22.65 -3.56
N LYS A 276 -24.45 -23.35 -3.43
CA LYS A 276 -24.52 -24.82 -3.54
C LYS A 276 -24.71 -25.32 -4.97
N GLN A 277 -25.23 -24.48 -5.87
CA GLN A 277 -25.19 -24.80 -7.29
C GLN A 277 -23.71 -24.96 -7.66
N PRO A 278 -23.25 -26.18 -8.01
CA PRO A 278 -21.90 -26.34 -8.50
C PRO A 278 -21.72 -25.38 -9.67
N LEU A 279 -20.53 -24.78 -9.79
CA LEU A 279 -20.15 -23.99 -10.98
C LEU A 279 -20.09 -24.85 -12.26
N SER A 280 -20.76 -26.01 -12.29
CA SER A 280 -20.72 -27.04 -13.32
C SER A 280 -21.29 -26.61 -14.66
N ASN A 281 -21.88 -25.42 -14.76
CA ASN A 281 -22.45 -24.90 -15.99
C ASN A 281 -21.70 -23.68 -16.55
N PHE A 282 -20.54 -23.30 -15.97
CA PHE A 282 -19.55 -22.59 -16.77
C PHE A 282 -18.73 -23.65 -17.51
N SER A 283 -19.33 -24.27 -18.52
CA SER A 283 -18.52 -24.91 -19.54
C SER A 283 -17.74 -23.80 -20.24
N CYS A 284 -16.43 -23.98 -20.39
CA CYS A 284 -15.60 -23.10 -21.21
C CYS A 284 -16.06 -23.04 -22.68
N ASP A 285 -17.01 -23.90 -23.09
CA ASP A 285 -17.63 -23.92 -24.41
C ASP A 285 -18.46 -22.64 -24.67
N ASP A 286 -19.19 -22.12 -23.68
CA ASP A 286 -20.09 -20.96 -23.86
C ASP A 286 -19.34 -19.61 -24.03
N LEU A 287 -18.04 -19.57 -23.71
CA LEU A 287 -17.17 -18.42 -23.96
C LEU A 287 -16.47 -18.49 -25.33
N GLY A 288 -16.75 -19.53 -26.15
CA GLY A 288 -16.11 -19.72 -27.45
C GLY A 288 -14.59 -19.88 -27.38
N LEU A 289 -14.07 -20.34 -26.22
CA LEU A 289 -12.64 -20.49 -25.96
C LEU A 289 -12.11 -21.89 -26.30
N ILE A 290 -12.97 -22.87 -26.55
CA ILE A 290 -12.59 -24.27 -26.81
C ILE A 290 -12.40 -24.57 -28.30
N ASP A 291 -13.07 -23.84 -29.21
CA ASP A 291 -12.91 -24.04 -30.66
C ASP A 291 -11.78 -23.21 -31.29
N ARG A 292 -11.02 -22.45 -30.49
CA ARG A 292 -9.71 -21.99 -30.95
C ARG A 292 -8.77 -23.18 -30.86
N GLY A 293 -8.62 -23.87 -31.99
CA GLY A 293 -7.57 -24.86 -32.18
C GLY A 293 -6.22 -24.30 -31.72
N PRO A 294 -5.28 -25.15 -31.27
CA PRO A 294 -3.99 -24.75 -30.72
C PRO A 294 -3.09 -24.10 -31.79
N ALA A 295 -3.45 -22.90 -32.22
CA ALA A 295 -2.59 -21.99 -32.95
C ALA A 295 -1.99 -21.03 -31.92
N ASP A 296 -0.69 -21.17 -31.72
CA ASP A 296 0.21 -20.17 -31.15
C ASP A 296 0.19 -19.90 -29.63
N VAL A 297 -0.06 -20.92 -28.81
CA VAL A 297 0.67 -21.00 -27.52
C VAL A 297 1.85 -21.92 -27.73
N VAL A 298 2.88 -21.38 -28.38
CA VAL A 298 4.23 -21.93 -28.42
C VAL A 298 4.78 -21.90 -26.99
N LEU A 299 4.40 -22.90 -26.20
CA LEU A 299 5.15 -23.33 -25.04
C LEU A 299 6.46 -23.92 -25.56
N LEU A 300 7.47 -23.05 -25.74
CA LEU A 300 8.87 -23.45 -25.91
C LEU A 300 9.33 -24.16 -24.64
N LEU A 301 8.93 -25.42 -24.49
CA LEU A 301 9.64 -26.42 -23.72
C LEU A 301 10.88 -26.84 -24.52
N VAL A 302 11.75 -25.87 -24.82
CA VAL A 302 13.11 -26.18 -25.23
C VAL A 302 13.85 -26.55 -23.96
N PRO A 303 14.52 -27.72 -23.89
CA PRO A 303 15.37 -28.03 -22.76
C PRO A 303 16.39 -26.91 -22.61
N LEU A 304 16.48 -26.33 -21.40
CA LEU A 304 17.45 -25.29 -21.05
C LEU A 304 18.87 -25.89 -21.18
N THR A 305 19.42 -25.87 -22.38
CA THR A 305 20.82 -26.17 -22.65
C THR A 305 21.66 -24.92 -22.39
N ALA A 306 22.93 -25.08 -22.03
CA ALA A 306 23.85 -23.96 -21.80
C ALA A 306 23.90 -23.00 -23.00
N ALA A 307 23.76 -23.52 -24.22
CA ALA A 307 23.69 -22.73 -25.46
C ALA A 307 22.48 -21.78 -25.53
N ALA A 308 21.33 -22.15 -24.95
CA ALA A 308 20.15 -21.28 -24.91
C ALA A 308 20.35 -20.11 -23.94
N PHE A 309 21.12 -20.32 -22.86
CA PHE A 309 21.42 -19.29 -21.87
C PHE A 309 22.43 -18.25 -22.40
N ASP A 310 23.48 -18.71 -23.08
CA ASP A 310 24.50 -17.82 -23.68
C ASP A 310 23.95 -16.97 -24.83
N GLY A 311 22.99 -17.49 -25.60
CA GLY A 311 22.32 -16.77 -26.68
C GLY A 311 21.42 -15.62 -26.22
N TRP A 312 21.05 -15.57 -24.93
CA TRP A 312 20.25 -14.48 -24.36
C TRP A 312 21.14 -13.30 -23.95
N PHE A 313 22.30 -13.58 -23.34
CA PHE A 313 23.25 -12.53 -22.97
C PHE A 313 23.91 -11.85 -24.17
N ARG A 314 24.20 -12.60 -25.25
CA ARG A 314 24.76 -12.01 -26.49
C ARG A 314 23.79 -11.12 -27.27
N ARG A 315 22.48 -11.22 -27.01
CA ARG A 315 21.45 -10.35 -27.64
C ARG A 315 21.10 -9.14 -26.79
N ALA A 316 21.53 -9.12 -25.53
CA ALA A 316 21.32 -8.01 -24.60
C ALA A 316 22.54 -7.06 -24.50
N ALA A 317 23.69 -7.47 -25.04
CA ALA A 317 24.87 -6.65 -25.25
C ALA A 317 24.86 -6.08 -26.69
#